data_AF-A0AAW6A8G4-F1
#
_entry.id   AF-A0AAW6A8G4-F1
#
_cell.length_a   1.000
_cell.length_b   1.000
_cell.length_c   1.000
_cell.angle_alpha   90.00
_cell.angle_beta   90.00
_cell.angle_gamma   90.00
#
_symmetry.space_group_name_H-M   'P 1'
#
loop_
_entity.id
_entity.type
_entity.pdbx_description
1 polymer ?
#
loop_
_entity_poly.entity_id
_entity_poly.type
_entity_poly.pdbx_seq_one_letter_code
_entity_poly.pdbx_strand_id
1 'polypeptide(L)'
;MKVRLDTQADGFIYAWGTDYTSDNVVDIDENELKKIVAGASKLVDGKIVVDQQRVTDLYPTDAMPTPSPEQQMIAALTLEVAQLKAAKSSD
;
A
#
# COMPACT_ATOMS: atom_id res chain seq x y z
N MET A 1 -13.19 21.38 3.07
CA MET A 1 -11.92 21.96 3.54
C MET A 1 -11.01 22.23 2.36
N LYS A 2 -10.20 23.29 2.41
CA LYS A 2 -9.24 23.56 1.34
C LYS A 2 -8.03 22.65 1.45
N VAL A 3 -7.60 22.06 0.34
CA VAL A 3 -6.42 21.18 0.24
C VAL A 3 -5.78 21.38 -1.12
N ARG A 4 -4.46 21.45 -1.16
CA ARG A 4 -3.69 21.35 -2.41
C ARG A 4 -3.59 19.88 -2.82
N LEU A 5 -3.93 19.55 -4.07
CA LEU A 5 -3.76 18.21 -4.63
C LEU A 5 -2.71 18.22 -5.74
N ASP A 6 -1.57 17.57 -5.51
CA ASP A 6 -0.53 17.45 -6.51
C ASP A 6 -0.79 16.21 -7.38
N THR A 7 -0.94 16.43 -8.68
CA THR A 7 -1.27 15.40 -9.66
C THR A 7 -0.15 15.18 -10.66
N GLN A 8 0.03 13.94 -11.09
CA GLN A 8 0.89 13.60 -12.22
C GLN A 8 0.24 14.04 -13.54
N ALA A 9 0.98 13.94 -14.65
CA ALA A 9 0.50 14.33 -15.99
C ALA A 9 -0.75 13.54 -16.44
N ASP A 10 -0.96 12.34 -15.90
CA ASP A 10 -2.12 11.50 -16.16
C ASP A 10 -3.30 11.76 -15.20
N GLY A 11 -3.18 12.76 -14.32
CA GLY A 11 -4.22 13.22 -13.40
C GLY A 11 -4.31 12.45 -12.09
N PHE A 12 -3.43 11.48 -11.82
CA PHE A 12 -3.40 10.77 -10.53
C PHE A 12 -2.71 11.60 -9.45
N ILE A 13 -3.35 11.68 -8.29
CA ILE A 13 -2.87 12.39 -7.10
C ILE A 13 -1.68 11.62 -6.52
N TYR A 14 -0.54 12.27 -6.34
CA TYR A 14 0.65 11.67 -5.69
C TYR A 14 0.98 12.32 -4.35
N ALA A 15 0.51 13.53 -4.08
CA ALA A 15 0.66 14.21 -2.80
C ALA A 15 -0.50 15.19 -2.54
N TRP A 16 -0.70 15.56 -1.28
CA TRP A 16 -1.66 16.58 -0.86
C TRP A 16 -1.16 17.32 0.37
N GLY A 17 -1.65 18.54 0.59
CA GLY A 17 -1.25 19.34 1.76
C GLY A 17 -2.07 20.60 1.98
N THR A 18 -1.69 21.34 3.02
CA THR A 18 -2.39 22.54 3.48
C THR A 18 -1.68 23.85 3.11
N ASP A 19 -0.71 23.79 2.19
CA ASP A 19 -0.05 24.97 1.64
C ASP A 19 -0.82 25.48 0.42
N TYR A 20 -1.62 26.50 0.69
CA TYR A 20 -2.57 27.05 -0.27
C TYR A 20 -1.95 28.06 -1.25
N THR A 21 -0.63 28.09 -1.37
CA THR A 21 0.10 29.03 -2.23
C THR A 21 0.16 28.60 -3.70
N SER A 22 -0.62 27.57 -4.06
CA SER A 22 -0.56 26.87 -5.33
C SER A 22 -1.92 26.90 -6.03
N ASP A 23 -1.94 26.82 -7.36
CA ASP A 23 -3.17 26.96 -8.16
C ASP A 23 -4.06 25.70 -8.13
N ASN A 24 -3.56 24.59 -7.59
CA ASN A 24 -4.22 23.29 -7.47
C ASN A 24 -4.92 23.08 -6.11
N VAL A 25 -5.37 24.16 -5.48
CA VAL A 25 -6.16 24.11 -4.24
C VAL A 25 -7.63 23.89 -4.57
N VAL A 26 -8.20 22.86 -3.97
CA VAL A 26 -9.63 22.50 -4.11
C VAL A 26 -10.32 22.49 -2.76
N ASP A 27 -11.63 22.73 -2.76
CA ASP A 27 -12.47 22.47 -1.59
C ASP A 27 -12.99 21.04 -1.65
N ILE A 28 -12.64 20.23 -0.65
CA ILE A 28 -12.97 18.81 -0.59
C ILE A 28 -13.40 18.43 0.83
N ASP A 29 -14.31 17.48 0.96
CA ASP A 29 -14.68 16.94 2.27
C ASP A 29 -13.52 16.19 2.93
N GLU A 30 -13.40 16.25 4.26
CA GLU A 30 -12.34 15.55 4.99
C GLU A 30 -12.44 14.02 4.82
N ASN A 31 -13.66 13.47 4.69
CA ASN A 31 -13.85 12.04 4.48
C ASN A 31 -13.46 11.62 3.05
N GLU A 32 -13.58 12.52 2.07
CA GLU A 32 -13.06 12.28 0.72
C GLU A 32 -11.53 12.29 0.73
N LEU A 33 -10.90 13.22 1.46
CA LEU A 33 -9.45 13.28 1.60
C LEU A 33 -8.86 11.97 2.16
N LYS A 34 -9.54 11.35 3.14
CA LYS A 34 -9.14 10.06 3.73
C LYS A 34 -9.18 8.89 2.76
N LYS A 35 -9.83 9.01 1.60
CA LYS A 35 -9.90 7.96 0.58
C LYS A 35 -8.73 7.96 -0.38
N ILE A 36 -7.87 8.98 -0.34
CA ILE A 36 -6.76 9.09 -1.29
C ILE A 36 -5.77 7.94 -1.08
N VAL A 37 -5.59 7.17 -2.13
CA VAL A 37 -4.45 6.28 -2.35
C VAL A 37 -3.49 6.99 -3.31
N ALA A 38 -2.30 7.35 -2.82
CA ALA A 38 -1.28 8.02 -3.62
C ALA A 38 -0.93 7.19 -4.87
N GLY A 39 -0.91 7.84 -6.03
CA GLY A 39 -0.65 7.23 -7.33
C GLY A 39 -1.84 6.47 -7.94
N ALA A 40 -2.93 6.25 -7.21
CA ALA A 40 -4.10 5.50 -7.68
C ALA A 40 -5.44 6.24 -7.51
N SER A 41 -5.42 7.49 -7.04
CA SER A 41 -6.65 8.29 -6.86
C SER A 41 -6.70 9.50 -7.79
N LYS A 42 -7.90 9.85 -8.25
CA LYS A 42 -8.18 11.07 -9.01
C LYS A 42 -9.29 11.88 -8.36
N LEU A 43 -9.27 13.19 -8.59
CA LEU A 43 -10.41 14.05 -8.32
C LEU A 43 -11.33 14.07 -9.55
N VAL A 44 -12.58 13.64 -9.37
CA VAL A 44 -13.62 13.65 -10.43
C VAL A 44 -14.86 14.31 -9.84
N ASP A 45 -15.27 15.43 -10.40
CA ASP A 45 -16.45 16.20 -9.96
C ASP A 45 -16.48 16.46 -8.43
N GLY A 46 -15.33 16.80 -7.86
CA GLY A 46 -15.20 17.09 -6.43
C GLY A 46 -15.14 15.85 -5.52
N LYS A 47 -15.08 14.64 -6.08
CA LYS A 47 -14.97 13.37 -5.34
C LYS A 47 -13.67 12.64 -5.61
N ILE A 48 -13.18 11.91 -4.62
CA ILE A 48 -12.02 11.02 -4.79
C ILE A 48 -12.48 9.69 -5.36
N VAL A 49 -12.01 9.38 -6.56
CA VAL A 49 -12.20 8.09 -7.22
C VAL A 49 -10.89 7.33 -7.18
N VAL A 50 -10.93 6.13 -6.59
CA VAL A 50 -9.78 5.22 -6.49
C VAL A 50 -9.84 4.22 -7.65
N ASP A 51 -8.79 4.19 -8.45
CA ASP A 51 -8.58 3.20 -9.50
C ASP A 51 -8.00 1.92 -8.88
N GLN A 52 -8.85 0.90 -8.73
CA GLN A 52 -8.48 -0.36 -8.11
C GLN A 52 -7.43 -1.13 -8.91
N GLN A 53 -7.42 -1.02 -10.24
CA GLN A 53 -6.41 -1.69 -11.04
C GLN A 53 -5.03 -1.09 -10.72
N ARG A 54 -4.97 0.25 -10.64
CA ARG A 54 -3.72 0.93 -10.31
C ARG A 54 -3.27 0.70 -8.87
N VAL A 55 -4.21 0.47 -7.92
CA VAL A 55 -3.87 -0.02 -6.58
C VAL A 55 -3.17 -1.38 -6.67
N THR A 56 -3.71 -2.33 -7.43
CA THR A 56 -3.10 -3.65 -7.63
C THR A 56 -1.73 -3.56 -8.29
N ASP A 57 -1.56 -2.66 -9.26
CA ASP A 57 -0.29 -2.47 -9.96
C ASP A 57 0.79 -1.84 -9.05
N LEU A 58 0.40 -0.91 -8.16
CA LEU A 58 1.31 -0.26 -7.20
C LEU A 58 1.64 -1.14 -6.00
N TYR A 59 0.68 -1.94 -5.55
CA TYR A 59 0.77 -2.80 -4.38
C TYR A 59 0.34 -4.22 -4.72
N PRO A 60 1.12 -4.94 -5.56
CA PRO A 60 0.76 -6.29 -5.92
C PRO A 60 0.72 -7.16 -4.66
N THR A 61 -0.34 -7.96 -4.50
CA THR A 61 -0.51 -8.87 -3.36
C THR A 61 0.65 -9.87 -3.23
N ASP A 62 1.29 -10.16 -4.37
CA ASP A 62 2.42 -11.08 -4.48
C ASP A 62 3.78 -10.38 -4.25
N ALA A 63 3.78 -9.09 -3.86
CA ALA A 63 4.99 -8.37 -3.45
C ALA A 63 5.54 -8.82 -2.09
N MET A 64 4.93 -9.83 -1.46
CA MET A 64 5.53 -10.51 -0.32
C MET A 64 6.94 -10.97 -0.71
N PRO A 65 7.99 -10.58 0.04
CA PRO A 65 9.34 -10.99 -0.30
C PRO A 65 9.39 -12.52 -0.28
N THR A 66 9.76 -13.11 -1.41
CA THR A 66 10.06 -14.55 -1.47
C THR A 66 11.16 -14.83 -0.45
N PRO A 67 10.96 -15.76 0.49
CA PRO A 67 12.00 -16.09 1.46
C PRO A 67 13.29 -16.49 0.73
N SER A 68 14.42 -15.96 1.18
CA SER A 68 15.72 -16.29 0.59
C SER A 68 16.01 -17.79 0.73
N PRO A 69 16.90 -18.37 -0.09
CA PRO A 69 17.32 -19.77 0.06
C PRO A 69 17.78 -20.10 1.50
N GLU A 70 18.45 -19.17 2.16
CA GLU A 70 18.88 -19.32 3.56
C GLU A 70 17.68 -19.36 4.52
N GLN A 71 16.69 -18.48 4.33
CA GLN A 71 15.46 -18.47 5.15
C GLN A 71 14.65 -19.77 4.97
N GLN A 72 14.59 -20.29 3.73
CA GLN A 72 13.95 -21.57 3.43
C GLN A 72 14.67 -22.74 4.13
N MET A 73 16.01 -22.75 4.07
CA MET A 73 16.83 -23.76 4.75
C MET A 73 16.66 -23.71 6.27
N ILE A 74 16.65 -22.50 6.87
CA ILE A 74 16.41 -22.32 8.30
C ILE A 74 15.03 -22.86 8.70
N ALA A 75 13.99 -22.61 7.90
CA ALA A 75 12.65 -23.11 8.16
C ALA A 75 12.58 -24.65 8.10
N ALA A 76 13.22 -25.26 7.09
CA ALA A 76 13.29 -26.71 6.95
C ALA A 76 14.02 -27.36 8.14
N LEU A 77 15.19 -26.85 8.52
CA LEU A 77 15.95 -27.35 9.66
C LEU A 77 15.19 -27.18 10.99
N THR A 78 14.48 -26.07 11.16
CA THR A 78 13.66 -25.82 12.34
C THR A 78 12.53 -26.86 12.46
N LEU A 79 11.88 -27.18 11.33
CA LEU A 79 10.85 -28.20 11.27
C LEU A 79 11.39 -29.60 11.62
N GLU A 80 12.54 -29.98 11.06
CA GLU A 80 13.20 -31.26 11.35
C GLU A 80 13.57 -31.36 12.84
N VAL A 81 14.16 -30.32 13.42
CA VAL A 81 14.50 -30.29 14.86
C VAL A 81 13.26 -30.38 15.73
N ALA A 82 12.16 -29.71 15.37
CA ALA A 82 10.91 -29.81 16.12
C ALA A 82 10.33 -31.23 16.10
N GLN A 83 10.35 -31.89 14.94
CA GLN A 83 9.90 -33.28 14.80
C GLN A 83 10.78 -34.25 15.62
N LEU A 84 12.10 -34.10 15.56
CA LEU A 84 13.05 -34.91 16.35
C LEU A 84 12.84 -34.72 17.85
N LYS A 85 12.59 -33.49 18.30
CA LYS A 85 12.28 -33.20 19.71
C LYS A 85 10.97 -33.86 20.14
N ALA A 86 9.93 -33.77 19.33
CA ALA A 86 8.63 -34.39 19.62
C ALA A 86 8.71 -35.93 19.67
N ALA A 87 9.47 -36.54 18.77
CA ALA A 87 9.70 -37.98 18.77
C ALA A 87 10.46 -38.44 20.02
N LYS A 88 11.43 -37.65 20.52
CA LYS A 88 12.18 -37.96 21.74
C LYS A 88 11.41 -37.69 23.03
N SER A 89 10.37 -36.86 23.00
CA SER A 89 9.55 -36.55 24.19
C SER A 89 8.33 -37.47 24.36
N SER A 90 8.21 -38.52 23.55
CA SER A 90 7.07 -39.44 23.54
C SER A 90 7.35 -40.80 24.24
N ASP A 91 8.38 -40.86 25.08
CA ASP A 91 8.73 -42.01 25.94
C ASP A 91 8.19 -41.84 27.38
#